data_AF-A0A6J1JL85-F1
#
_entry.id   AF-A0A6J1JL85-F1
#
_cell.length_a   1.000
_cell.length_b   1.000
_cell.length_c   1.000
_cell.angle_alpha   90.00
_cell.angle_beta   90.00
_cell.angle_gamma   90.00
#
_symmetry.space_group_name_H-M   'P 1'
#
loop_
_entity.id
_entity.type
_entity.pdbx_description
1 polymer ?
#
loop_
_entity_poly.entity_id
_entity_poly.type
_entity_poly.pdbx_seq_one_letter_code
_entity_poly.pdbx_strand_id
1 'polypeptide(L)'
;MAINMLAANSDYERIVIASAIASRILLLFLIVFWRSLVSPYDTSASLNPACLIDSSSSPLAGQPVLFPRIGSAIESSIVWDGVHFVRIAECGYEYEKSYAFLPLLPLCISFLSHTVLLPLVPVIGHRAVLGLSGYLINNIAFVLAARYLFRLSHIILKDVEAAMRASILFCFNPASIFYSSLEHCSGRLPDEMRPWCKARVPLLYNFVQNYYWGVGFLRYFRFEQLPNFLLASPILSLAFFSIVHYGKSRPKLLLSVGFQATAEDRNSAAMLYFPERVPRSSMPRHTVASSSGLQGNQNLRRKKQIIGQNPAKLSVEDKTFSGSGYSSAFVIPFILHMGFMAATAIFVMHVQVATRFLSASPPLYWFASYVMVNPGRFKRWGYIIWAYSVAYILLGSLLFSNFYPFT
;
A
#
# COMPACT_ATOMS: atom_id res chain seq x y z
N MET A 1 -17.06 -24.11 -15.78
CA MET A 1 -16.76 -22.65 -15.87
C MET A 1 -16.37 -22.06 -14.51
N ALA A 2 -17.17 -22.21 -13.45
CA ALA A 2 -16.85 -21.69 -12.11
C ALA A 2 -15.56 -22.27 -11.48
N ILE A 3 -15.29 -23.58 -11.67
CA ILE A 3 -14.07 -24.23 -11.15
C ILE A 3 -12.81 -23.66 -11.83
N ASN A 4 -12.84 -23.42 -13.15
CA ASN A 4 -11.72 -22.82 -13.88
C ASN A 4 -11.48 -21.36 -13.49
N MET A 5 -12.55 -20.60 -13.17
CA MET A 5 -12.43 -19.23 -12.65
C MET A 5 -11.85 -19.18 -11.23
N LEU A 6 -12.23 -20.12 -10.36
CA LEU A 6 -11.66 -20.23 -9.01
C LEU A 6 -10.20 -20.66 -9.04
N ALA A 7 -9.85 -21.61 -9.93
CA ALA A 7 -8.47 -22.04 -10.15
C ALA A 7 -7.60 -20.89 -10.69
N ALA A 8 -8.05 -20.18 -11.73
CA ALA A 8 -7.35 -19.02 -12.27
C ALA A 8 -7.16 -17.92 -11.22
N ASN A 9 -8.18 -17.60 -10.42
CA ASN A 9 -8.06 -16.66 -9.31
C ASN A 9 -7.02 -17.09 -8.27
N SER A 10 -6.92 -18.39 -8.00
CA SER A 10 -5.92 -18.94 -7.09
C SER A 10 -4.50 -18.84 -7.64
N ASP A 11 -4.33 -18.94 -8.96
CA ASP A 11 -3.02 -18.79 -9.63
C ASP A 11 -2.55 -17.32 -9.59
N TYR A 12 -3.44 -16.37 -9.89
CA TYR A 12 -3.11 -14.94 -9.77
C TYR A 12 -2.78 -14.53 -8.33
N GLU A 13 -3.51 -15.05 -7.34
CA GLU A 13 -3.22 -14.80 -5.92
C GLU A 13 -1.83 -15.34 -5.54
N ARG A 14 -1.44 -16.52 -6.03
CA ARG A 14 -0.09 -17.09 -5.82
C ARG A 14 0.99 -16.21 -6.44
N ILE A 15 0.79 -15.72 -7.67
CA ILE A 15 1.73 -14.81 -8.34
C ILE A 15 1.93 -13.53 -7.53
N VAL A 16 0.85 -12.94 -7.00
CA VAL A 16 0.94 -11.72 -6.17
C VAL A 16 1.72 -12.00 -4.88
N ILE A 17 1.43 -13.10 -4.18
CA ILE A 17 2.14 -13.47 -2.94
C ILE A 17 3.63 -13.73 -3.23
N ALA A 18 3.95 -14.47 -4.30
CA ALA A 18 5.33 -14.73 -4.69
C ALA A 18 6.07 -13.43 -5.04
N SER A 19 5.40 -12.50 -5.75
CA SER A 19 5.96 -11.18 -6.09
C SER A 19 6.20 -10.33 -4.84
N ALA A 20 5.30 -10.36 -3.86
CA ALA A 20 5.46 -9.66 -2.59
C ALA A 20 6.66 -10.19 -1.80
N ILE A 21 6.79 -11.52 -1.70
CA ILE A 21 7.94 -12.16 -1.03
C ILE A 21 9.25 -11.83 -1.77
N ALA A 22 9.26 -11.96 -3.09
CA ALA A 22 10.43 -11.63 -3.91
C ALA A 22 10.84 -10.16 -3.75
N SER A 23 9.88 -9.23 -3.68
CA SER A 23 10.20 -7.81 -3.48
C SER A 23 10.78 -7.53 -2.10
N ARG A 24 10.34 -8.24 -1.05
CA ARG A 24 10.92 -8.15 0.30
C ARG A 24 12.34 -8.69 0.35
N ILE A 25 12.58 -9.87 -0.25
CA ILE A 25 13.92 -10.47 -0.34
C ILE A 25 14.87 -9.56 -1.11
N LEU A 26 14.43 -9.03 -2.25
CA LEU A 26 15.22 -8.09 -3.05
C LEU A 26 15.58 -6.84 -2.24
N LEU A 27 14.63 -6.28 -1.50
CA LEU A 27 14.87 -5.08 -0.69
C LEU A 27 15.85 -5.33 0.45
N LEU A 28 15.71 -6.46 1.17
CA LEU A 28 16.66 -6.87 2.20
C LEU A 28 18.06 -7.10 1.62
N PHE A 29 18.15 -7.76 0.46
CA PHE A 29 19.41 -7.95 -0.25
C PHE A 29 20.05 -6.60 -0.61
N LEU A 30 19.29 -5.67 -1.19
CA LEU A 30 19.79 -4.34 -1.55
C LEU A 30 20.28 -3.56 -0.32
N ILE A 31 19.55 -3.60 0.80
CA ILE A 31 19.97 -2.95 2.05
C ILE A 31 21.31 -3.50 2.53
N VAL A 32 21.46 -4.83 2.58
CA VAL A 32 22.72 -5.47 3.00
C VAL A 32 23.85 -5.15 2.02
N PHE A 33 23.57 -5.20 0.72
CA PHE A 33 24.51 -4.90 -0.34
C PHE A 33 25.04 -3.46 -0.23
N TRP A 34 24.15 -2.46 -0.12
CA TRP A 34 24.57 -1.07 -0.03
C TRP A 34 25.34 -0.74 1.24
N ARG A 35 24.96 -1.33 2.38
CA ARG A 35 25.70 -1.16 3.64
C ARG A 35 27.08 -1.82 3.63
N SER A 36 27.30 -2.79 2.74
CA SER A 36 28.64 -3.37 2.53
C SER A 36 29.54 -2.48 1.67
N LEU A 37 28.95 -1.61 0.83
CA LEU A 37 29.67 -0.75 -0.09
C LEU A 37 29.86 0.69 0.41
N VAL A 38 28.91 1.19 1.20
CA VAL A 38 28.85 2.58 1.63
C VAL A 38 28.79 2.66 3.16
N SER A 39 29.58 3.56 3.74
CA SER A 39 29.54 3.83 5.18
C SER A 39 28.30 4.67 5.54
N PRO A 40 27.66 4.41 6.69
CA PRO A 40 26.52 5.22 7.13
C PRO A 40 26.94 6.67 7.39
N TYR A 41 26.13 7.61 6.92
CA TYR A 41 26.32 9.05 7.06
C TYR A 41 26.20 9.52 8.52
N ASP A 42 25.31 8.91 9.31
CA ASP A 42 25.12 9.20 10.73
C ASP A 42 25.13 7.89 11.55
N THR A 43 25.84 7.89 12.68
CA THR A 43 25.94 6.75 13.62
C THR A 43 25.13 6.98 14.89
N SER A 44 24.46 8.12 15.03
CA SER A 44 23.68 8.47 16.23
C SER A 44 22.60 7.44 16.59
N ALA A 45 22.10 6.65 15.63
CA ALA A 45 21.15 5.57 15.89
C ALA A 45 21.74 4.37 16.66
N SER A 46 23.07 4.19 16.70
CA SER A 46 23.70 3.15 17.53
C SER A 46 23.76 3.53 19.01
N LEU A 47 23.47 4.79 19.37
CA LEU A 47 23.39 5.21 20.77
C LEU A 47 22.14 4.62 21.42
N ASN A 48 22.34 3.68 22.34
CA ASN A 48 21.28 3.11 23.17
C ASN A 48 21.52 3.44 24.64
N PRO A 49 20.98 4.54 25.18
CA PRO A 49 21.03 4.77 26.62
C PRO A 49 20.27 3.66 27.36
N ALA A 50 20.60 3.42 28.62
CA ALA A 50 19.81 2.49 29.45
C ALA A 50 18.34 2.96 29.57
N CYS A 51 17.42 2.03 29.88
CA CYS A 51 16.04 2.40 30.20
C CYS A 51 16.02 3.24 31.50
N LEU A 52 15.10 4.20 31.59
CA LEU A 52 14.91 5.11 32.72
C LEU A 52 14.27 4.42 33.92
N ILE A 53 13.45 3.40 33.67
CA ILE A 53 12.83 2.57 34.69
C ILE A 53 13.50 1.20 34.59
N ASP A 54 14.36 0.89 35.57
CA ASP A 54 14.88 -0.45 35.78
C ASP A 54 13.74 -1.35 36.29
N SER A 55 12.91 -1.83 35.37
CA SER A 55 12.03 -2.95 35.68
C SER A 55 12.86 -4.22 35.68
N SER A 56 13.56 -4.43 36.80
CA SER A 56 14.27 -5.65 37.20
C SER A 56 15.34 -6.16 36.23
N SER A 57 16.57 -6.27 36.72
CA SER A 57 17.51 -7.37 36.45
C SER A 57 17.00 -8.39 35.41
N SER A 58 17.14 -8.08 34.11
CA SER A 58 16.92 -9.10 33.10
C SER A 58 18.10 -10.07 33.27
N PRO A 59 17.89 -11.35 33.65
CA PRO A 59 18.99 -12.26 33.94
C PRO A 59 19.87 -12.57 32.70
N LEU A 60 19.52 -12.01 31.54
CA LEU A 60 20.27 -12.07 30.28
C LEU A 60 21.08 -10.79 29.98
N ALA A 61 20.96 -9.72 30.77
CA ALA A 61 21.73 -8.49 30.60
C ALA A 61 23.19 -8.73 31.06
N GLY A 62 24.03 -9.23 30.14
CA GLY A 62 25.45 -9.47 30.38
C GLY A 62 25.95 -10.89 30.06
N GLN A 63 25.11 -11.77 29.51
CA GLN A 63 25.59 -13.07 29.04
C GLN A 63 26.40 -12.93 27.73
N PRO A 64 27.53 -13.66 27.57
CA PRO A 64 28.29 -13.67 26.34
C PRO A 64 27.43 -14.21 25.20
N VAL A 65 27.21 -13.37 24.19
CA VAL A 65 26.41 -13.70 23.01
C VAL A 65 27.22 -14.60 22.08
N LEU A 66 26.62 -15.66 21.54
CA LEU A 66 27.32 -16.63 20.67
C LEU A 66 27.82 -15.99 19.36
N PHE A 67 27.01 -15.13 18.74
CA PHE A 67 27.34 -14.45 17.48
C PHE A 67 27.22 -12.93 17.60
N PRO A 68 28.19 -12.26 18.27
CA PRO A 68 28.11 -10.83 18.54
C PRO A 68 28.16 -9.97 17.26
N ARG A 69 28.84 -10.45 16.21
CA ARG A 69 28.88 -9.76 14.92
C ARG A 69 27.52 -9.71 14.22
N ILE A 70 26.76 -10.81 14.30
CA ILE A 70 25.42 -10.88 13.70
C ILE A 70 24.45 -10.03 14.52
N GLY A 71 24.52 -10.12 15.86
CA GLY A 71 23.75 -9.26 16.77
C GLY A 71 23.98 -7.78 16.48
N SER A 72 25.25 -7.35 16.45
CA SER A 72 25.63 -5.97 16.14
C SER A 72 25.20 -5.53 14.74
N ALA A 73 25.28 -6.41 13.73
CA ALA A 73 24.80 -6.09 12.39
C ALA A 73 23.29 -5.81 12.38
N ILE A 74 22.49 -6.63 13.06
CA ILE A 74 21.03 -6.43 13.17
C ILE A 74 20.73 -5.17 13.98
N GLU A 75 21.42 -4.93 15.11
CA GLU A 75 21.21 -3.72 15.90
C GLU A 75 21.55 -2.46 15.11
N SER A 76 22.64 -2.47 14.35
CA SER A 76 23.03 -1.37 13.47
C SER A 76 22.04 -1.14 12.33
N SER A 77 21.20 -2.14 12.00
CA SER A 77 20.15 -2.03 10.99
C SER A 77 18.84 -1.51 11.55
N ILE A 78 18.67 -1.46 12.88
CA ILE A 78 17.57 -0.75 13.55
C ILE A 78 17.84 0.74 13.42
N VAL A 79 17.52 1.24 12.24
CA VAL A 79 17.67 2.66 11.97
C VAL A 79 16.35 3.34 12.20
N TRP A 80 16.47 4.55 12.67
CA TRP A 80 15.44 5.52 12.75
C TRP A 80 14.14 5.23 13.65
N ASP A 81 12.93 4.86 13.21
CA ASP A 81 11.57 4.77 13.91
C ASP A 81 11.50 3.46 14.64
N GLY A 82 12.26 2.53 14.12
CA GLY A 82 12.62 1.26 14.69
C GLY A 82 13.37 1.47 15.96
N VAL A 83 14.16 2.54 16.06
CA VAL A 83 14.74 2.90 17.34
C VAL A 83 13.60 3.21 18.32
N HIS A 84 12.55 3.93 17.91
CA HIS A 84 11.39 4.19 18.77
C HIS A 84 10.55 2.94 19.04
N PHE A 85 10.18 2.17 18.03
CA PHE A 85 9.36 0.96 18.17
C PHE A 85 10.08 -0.14 18.97
N VAL A 86 11.38 -0.36 18.72
CA VAL A 86 12.20 -1.30 19.50
C VAL A 86 12.41 -0.77 20.91
N ARG A 87 12.65 0.53 21.10
CA ARG A 87 12.79 1.10 22.44
C ARG A 87 11.49 1.07 23.24
N ILE A 88 10.33 1.27 22.61
CA ILE A 88 9.03 1.11 23.27
C ILE A 88 8.80 -0.37 23.62
N ALA A 89 9.23 -1.31 22.77
CA ALA A 89 9.14 -2.74 23.06
C ALA A 89 10.09 -3.20 24.18
N GLU A 90 11.25 -2.54 24.31
CA GLU A 90 12.29 -2.83 25.31
C GLU A 90 12.03 -2.14 26.66
N CYS A 91 11.79 -0.82 26.65
CA CYS A 91 11.71 0.04 27.83
C CYS A 91 10.31 0.61 28.11
N GLY A 92 9.35 0.43 27.20
CA GLY A 92 8.05 1.10 27.27
C GLY A 92 8.07 2.56 26.82
N TYR A 93 6.98 3.29 27.12
CA TYR A 93 6.81 4.70 26.72
C TYR A 93 7.52 5.66 27.69
N GLU A 94 8.81 5.89 27.46
CA GLU A 94 9.64 6.74 28.32
C GLU A 94 9.55 8.23 28.00
N TYR A 95 9.45 8.58 26.70
CA TYR A 95 9.53 9.96 26.23
C TYR A 95 8.20 10.44 25.65
N GLU A 96 7.90 11.73 25.80
CA GLU A 96 6.65 12.33 25.27
C GLU A 96 6.52 12.18 23.73
N LYS A 97 7.64 12.24 23.01
CA LYS A 97 7.69 12.01 21.56
C LYS A 97 7.38 10.56 21.16
N SER A 98 7.58 9.60 22.06
CA SER A 98 7.32 8.19 21.78
C SER A 98 5.82 7.90 21.65
N TYR A 99 4.96 8.73 22.23
CA TYR A 99 3.49 8.59 22.14
C TYR A 99 2.92 8.80 20.74
N ALA A 100 3.71 9.36 19.80
CA ALA A 100 3.36 9.37 18.39
C ALA A 100 3.31 7.96 17.78
N PHE A 101 4.08 7.02 18.33
CA PHE A 101 4.14 5.65 17.86
C PHE A 101 3.08 4.82 18.58
N LEU A 102 2.11 4.32 17.82
CA LEU A 102 1.00 3.54 18.39
C LEU A 102 1.47 2.20 18.98
N PRO A 103 0.80 1.70 20.03
CA PRO A 103 1.32 0.59 20.85
C PRO A 103 1.24 -0.78 20.19
N LEU A 104 0.40 -0.96 19.16
CA LEU A 104 0.17 -2.27 18.56
C LEU A 104 1.47 -2.93 18.03
N LEU A 105 2.28 -2.19 17.28
CA LEU A 105 3.51 -2.74 16.72
C LEU A 105 4.56 -3.05 17.80
N PRO A 106 4.88 -2.15 18.76
CA PRO A 106 5.75 -2.48 19.89
C PRO A 106 5.28 -3.67 20.71
N LEU A 107 3.97 -3.79 20.97
CA LEU A 107 3.41 -4.92 21.71
C LEU A 107 3.60 -6.23 20.95
N CYS A 108 3.38 -6.24 19.63
CA CYS A 108 3.65 -7.41 18.81
C CYS A 108 5.14 -7.78 18.78
N ILE A 109 6.03 -6.78 18.69
CA ILE A 109 7.49 -6.97 18.75
C ILE A 109 7.89 -7.62 20.08
N SER A 110 7.44 -7.04 21.19
CA SER A 110 7.71 -7.54 22.54
C SER A 110 7.16 -8.96 22.74
N PHE A 111 5.91 -9.20 22.33
CA PHE A 111 5.30 -10.53 22.41
C PHE A 111 6.12 -11.57 21.61
N LEU A 112 6.49 -11.26 20.37
CA LEU A 112 7.23 -12.18 19.51
C LEU A 112 8.65 -12.47 20.04
N SER A 113 9.34 -11.45 20.57
CA SER A 113 10.68 -11.59 21.16
C SER A 113 10.69 -12.41 22.44
N HIS A 114 9.65 -12.29 23.27
CA HIS A 114 9.55 -13.00 24.56
C HIS A 114 8.92 -14.39 24.45
N THR A 115 8.40 -14.77 23.28
CA THR A 115 7.77 -16.08 23.05
C THR A 115 8.55 -16.90 22.02
N VAL A 116 8.27 -16.71 20.74
CA VAL A 116 8.79 -17.54 19.64
C VAL A 116 10.29 -17.36 19.45
N LEU A 117 10.80 -16.14 19.59
CA LEU A 117 12.22 -15.82 19.35
C LEU A 117 13.06 -15.75 20.62
N LEU A 118 12.49 -16.11 21.78
CA LEU A 118 13.21 -16.14 23.05
C LEU A 118 14.51 -16.98 23.00
N PRO A 119 14.55 -18.16 22.32
CA PRO A 119 15.77 -18.97 22.23
C PRO A 119 16.92 -18.29 21.47
N LEU A 120 16.65 -17.24 20.67
CA LEU A 120 17.68 -16.51 19.93
C LEU A 120 18.36 -15.44 20.79
N VAL A 121 17.80 -15.06 21.95
CA VAL A 121 18.38 -14.04 22.82
C VAL A 121 19.82 -14.35 23.25
N PRO A 122 20.17 -15.57 23.73
CA PRO A 122 21.57 -15.90 24.03
C PRO A 122 22.47 -15.99 22.78
N VAL A 123 21.89 -16.07 21.58
CA VAL A 123 22.63 -16.27 20.32
C VAL A 123 23.04 -14.96 19.68
N ILE A 124 22.15 -13.97 19.65
CA ILE A 124 22.37 -12.68 18.96
C ILE A 124 22.16 -11.44 19.86
N GLY A 125 21.68 -11.62 21.09
CA GLY A 125 21.37 -10.53 22.02
C GLY A 125 19.90 -10.09 21.98
N HIS A 126 19.42 -9.53 23.09
CA HIS A 126 18.01 -9.18 23.27
C HIS A 126 17.52 -8.12 22.27
N ARG A 127 18.30 -7.05 22.09
CA ARG A 127 17.95 -5.96 21.20
C ARG A 127 17.96 -6.37 19.73
N ALA A 128 18.90 -7.21 19.33
CA ALA A 128 18.89 -7.83 18.00
C ALA A 128 17.64 -8.69 17.77
N VAL A 129 17.18 -9.45 18.77
CA VAL A 129 15.92 -10.23 18.69
C VAL A 129 14.69 -9.31 18.54
N LEU A 130 14.64 -8.17 19.24
CA LEU A 130 13.58 -7.18 19.05
C LEU A 130 13.59 -6.59 17.63
N GLY A 131 14.77 -6.23 17.12
CA GLY A 131 14.92 -5.78 15.74
C GLY A 131 14.47 -6.83 14.71
N LEU A 132 14.88 -8.08 14.89
CA LEU A 132 14.47 -9.21 14.05
C LEU A 132 12.96 -9.44 14.09
N SER A 133 12.36 -9.33 15.28
CA SER A 133 10.90 -9.41 15.46
C SER A 133 10.18 -8.34 14.65
N GLY A 134 10.66 -7.09 14.69
CA GLY A 134 10.13 -5.99 13.89
C GLY A 134 10.22 -6.25 12.39
N TYR A 135 11.37 -6.75 11.89
CA TYR A 135 11.51 -7.13 10.48
C TYR A 135 10.52 -8.22 10.07
N LEU A 136 10.37 -9.28 10.86
CA LEU A 136 9.46 -10.38 10.54
C LEU A 136 8.01 -9.90 10.48
N ILE A 137 7.57 -9.15 11.49
CA ILE A 137 6.20 -8.61 11.56
C ILE A 137 5.91 -7.71 10.36
N ASN A 138 6.79 -6.77 10.04
CA ASN A 138 6.59 -5.84 8.92
C ASN A 138 6.55 -6.56 7.56
N ASN A 139 7.43 -7.54 7.34
CA ASN A 139 7.45 -8.29 6.08
C ASN A 139 6.23 -9.21 5.93
N ILE A 140 5.79 -9.88 7.00
CA ILE A 140 4.56 -10.68 7.00
C ILE A 140 3.35 -9.78 6.74
N ALA A 141 3.25 -8.66 7.45
CA ALA A 141 2.19 -7.68 7.27
C ALA A 141 2.14 -7.15 5.83
N PHE A 142 3.29 -6.90 5.21
CA PHE A 142 3.37 -6.48 3.81
C PHE A 142 2.82 -7.52 2.83
N VAL A 143 3.19 -8.80 3.00
CA VAL A 143 2.68 -9.89 2.14
C VAL A 143 1.17 -10.05 2.31
N LEU A 144 0.67 -9.96 3.54
CA LEU A 144 -0.76 -9.96 3.82
C LEU A 144 -1.46 -8.75 3.20
N ALA A 145 -0.87 -7.56 3.29
CA ALA A 145 -1.41 -6.34 2.67
C ALA A 145 -1.51 -6.49 1.15
N ALA A 146 -0.49 -7.04 0.48
CA ALA A 146 -0.53 -7.30 -0.96
C ALA A 146 -1.65 -8.27 -1.35
N ARG A 147 -1.84 -9.34 -0.56
CA ARG A 147 -2.94 -10.30 -0.76
C ARG A 147 -4.32 -9.65 -0.56
N TYR A 148 -4.50 -8.87 0.51
CA TYR A 148 -5.77 -8.19 0.77
C TYR A 148 -6.06 -7.11 -0.27
N LEU A 149 -5.04 -6.38 -0.73
CA LEU A 149 -5.17 -5.43 -1.82
C LEU A 149 -5.62 -6.13 -3.10
N PHE A 150 -5.04 -7.29 -3.46
CA PHE A 150 -5.47 -8.06 -4.62
C PHE A 150 -6.95 -8.46 -4.53
N ARG A 151 -7.36 -9.05 -3.39
CA ARG A 151 -8.74 -9.47 -3.15
C ARG A 151 -9.72 -8.30 -3.23
N LEU A 152 -9.39 -7.18 -2.58
CA LEU A 152 -10.19 -5.96 -2.62
C LEU A 152 -10.28 -5.42 -4.05
N SER A 153 -9.15 -5.33 -4.75
CA SER A 153 -9.09 -4.82 -6.12
C SER A 153 -9.92 -5.67 -7.08
N HIS A 154 -9.89 -6.99 -6.93
CA HIS A 154 -10.68 -7.90 -7.74
C HIS A 154 -12.18 -7.70 -7.50
N ILE A 155 -12.61 -7.54 -6.24
CA ILE A 155 -14.02 -7.28 -5.89
C ILE A 155 -14.50 -5.93 -6.46
N ILE A 156 -13.68 -4.88 -6.31
CA ILE A 156 -14.07 -3.50 -6.66
C ILE A 156 -13.98 -3.24 -8.17
N LEU A 157 -12.89 -3.66 -8.82
CA LEU A 157 -12.66 -3.43 -10.25
C LEU A 157 -13.39 -4.43 -11.13
N LYS A 158 -13.74 -5.61 -10.60
CA LYS A 158 -14.31 -6.74 -11.38
C LYS A 158 -13.43 -7.16 -12.56
N ASP A 159 -12.13 -6.90 -12.47
CA ASP A 159 -11.10 -7.21 -13.47
C ASP A 159 -9.88 -7.79 -12.75
N VAL A 160 -9.64 -9.09 -12.96
CA VAL A 160 -8.57 -9.86 -12.30
C VAL A 160 -7.20 -9.41 -12.77
N GLU A 161 -7.03 -9.08 -14.06
CA GLU A 161 -5.75 -8.64 -14.59
C GLU A 161 -5.39 -7.25 -14.07
N ALA A 162 -6.37 -6.34 -14.03
CA ALA A 162 -6.17 -5.02 -13.45
C ALA A 162 -5.85 -5.09 -11.95
N ALA A 163 -6.52 -5.98 -11.22
CA ALA A 163 -6.25 -6.25 -9.80
C ALA A 163 -4.84 -6.82 -9.57
N MET A 164 -4.40 -7.77 -10.41
CA MET A 164 -3.05 -8.32 -10.36
C MET A 164 -1.99 -7.25 -10.63
N ARG A 165 -2.12 -6.49 -11.73
CA ARG A 165 -1.18 -5.41 -12.09
C ARG A 165 -1.07 -4.36 -10.98
N ALA A 166 -2.19 -3.93 -10.41
CA ALA A 166 -2.22 -3.00 -9.29
C ALA A 166 -1.50 -3.55 -8.04
N SER A 167 -1.71 -4.83 -7.73
CA SER A 167 -1.08 -5.48 -6.57
C SER A 167 0.42 -5.69 -6.76
N ILE A 168 0.86 -6.00 -7.98
CA ILE A 168 2.29 -6.08 -8.34
C ILE A 168 2.94 -4.69 -8.23
N LEU A 169 2.30 -3.63 -8.72
CA LEU A 169 2.80 -2.27 -8.56
C LEU A 169 2.93 -1.87 -7.08
N PHE A 170 1.98 -2.27 -6.23
CA PHE A 170 2.10 -2.09 -4.78
C PHE A 170 3.31 -2.83 -4.20
N CYS A 171 3.62 -4.04 -4.68
CA CYS A 171 4.78 -4.82 -4.24
C CYS A 171 6.12 -4.11 -4.52
N PHE A 172 6.18 -3.29 -5.58
CA PHE A 172 7.35 -2.52 -6.01
C PHE A 172 7.14 -1.01 -5.91
N ASN A 173 6.30 -0.57 -4.97
CA ASN A 173 6.01 0.84 -4.82
C ASN A 173 7.21 1.60 -4.20
N PRO A 174 7.48 2.84 -4.63
CA PRO A 174 8.37 3.79 -3.97
C PRO A 174 8.37 3.75 -2.44
N ALA A 175 7.20 3.74 -1.80
CA ALA A 175 7.14 3.78 -0.33
C ALA A 175 7.57 2.48 0.38
N SER A 176 7.85 1.42 -0.39
CA SER A 176 8.11 0.08 0.17
C SER A 176 9.37 -0.01 1.01
N ILE A 177 10.30 0.93 0.86
CA ILE A 177 11.47 1.03 1.73
C ILE A 177 11.08 1.49 3.13
N PHE A 178 10.19 2.46 3.24
CA PHE A 178 9.75 3.02 4.52
C PHE A 178 8.82 2.10 5.31
N TYR A 179 8.12 1.18 4.64
CA TYR A 179 7.39 0.12 5.34
C TYR A 179 8.31 -0.96 5.91
N SER A 180 9.56 -1.02 5.44
CA SER A 180 10.57 -2.01 5.87
C SER A 180 11.68 -1.38 6.70
N SER A 181 11.62 -0.06 6.80
CA SER A 181 12.51 0.76 7.54
C SER A 181 11.67 1.63 8.45
N LEU A 182 12.33 2.51 9.14
CA LEU A 182 11.96 2.87 10.48
C LEU A 182 12.61 4.29 10.53
N GLU A 183 11.93 5.45 10.82
CA GLU A 183 12.29 6.96 11.12
C GLU A 183 12.69 7.60 12.54
N HIS A 184 13.75 8.45 12.67
CA HIS A 184 14.40 8.88 13.96
C HIS A 184 13.88 10.24 14.46
N CYS A 185 14.01 10.53 15.77
CA CYS A 185 14.24 11.89 16.28
C CYS A 185 14.86 11.91 17.70
N SER A 186 15.88 12.75 17.91
CA SER A 186 16.63 12.96 19.16
C SER A 186 16.05 14.08 20.05
N GLY A 187 16.45 14.14 21.31
CA GLY A 187 16.12 15.23 22.25
C GLY A 187 16.43 14.86 23.70
N ARG A 188 17.28 15.65 24.37
CA ARG A 188 17.66 15.57 25.81
C ARG A 188 17.25 16.85 26.53
N LEU A 189 16.90 16.67 27.82
CA LEU A 189 16.88 17.57 28.99
C LEU A 189 15.52 17.54 29.73
N PRO A 190 15.48 17.13 31.01
CA PRO A 190 14.34 17.30 31.89
C PRO A 190 14.49 18.59 32.72
N ASP A 191 13.55 19.51 32.55
CA ASP A 191 12.70 20.03 33.65
C ASP A 191 12.03 21.33 33.21
N GLU A 192 10.72 21.24 33.00
CA GLU A 192 9.70 22.26 33.25
C GLU A 192 8.35 21.69 32.78
N MET A 193 7.30 21.87 33.58
CA MET A 193 5.97 21.34 33.26
C MET A 193 5.47 21.87 31.90
N ARG A 194 5.31 20.95 30.93
CA ARG A 194 5.13 21.28 29.50
C ARG A 194 3.83 22.05 29.21
N PRO A 195 3.83 23.01 28.26
CA PRO A 195 2.69 23.91 28.02
C PRO A 195 1.37 23.22 27.63
N TRP A 196 1.41 22.07 26.95
CA TRP A 196 0.22 21.32 26.56
C TRP A 196 -0.55 20.76 27.76
N CYS A 197 0.13 20.52 28.89
CA CYS A 197 -0.48 20.04 30.12
C CYS A 197 -1.26 21.14 30.85
N LYS A 198 -1.01 22.42 30.52
CA LYS A 198 -1.72 23.60 31.06
C LYS A 198 -2.88 24.04 30.17
N ALA A 199 -3.06 23.42 29.00
CA ALA A 199 -4.11 23.78 28.05
C ALA A 199 -5.47 23.22 28.48
N ARG A 200 -6.55 23.98 28.22
CA ARG A 200 -7.94 23.60 28.53
C ARG A 200 -8.35 22.26 27.89
N VAL A 201 -7.72 21.90 26.77
CA VAL A 201 -7.76 20.56 26.17
C VAL A 201 -6.31 20.16 25.88
N PRO A 202 -5.75 19.17 26.60
CA PRO A 202 -4.38 18.73 26.39
C PRO A 202 -4.27 17.93 25.08
N LEU A 203 -3.83 18.58 24.01
CA LEU A 203 -3.56 17.96 22.70
C LEU A 203 -2.07 17.67 22.53
N LEU A 204 -1.60 16.59 23.18
CA LEU A 204 -0.20 16.15 23.15
C LEU A 204 0.34 16.02 21.71
N TYR A 205 -0.42 15.39 20.82
CA TYR A 205 0.04 15.15 19.45
C TYR A 205 0.22 16.43 18.64
N ASN A 206 -0.69 17.40 18.78
CA ASN A 206 -0.57 18.71 18.13
C ASN A 206 0.65 19.49 18.65
N PHE A 207 0.97 19.35 19.95
CA PHE A 207 2.20 19.90 20.51
C PHE A 207 3.45 19.21 19.94
N VAL A 208 3.47 17.88 19.87
CA VAL A 208 4.59 17.13 19.30
C VAL A 208 4.82 17.53 17.83
N GLN A 209 3.74 17.59 17.04
CA GLN A 209 3.76 18.00 15.65
C GLN A 209 4.35 19.41 15.45
N ASN A 210 3.94 20.39 16.24
CA ASN A 210 4.40 21.76 16.11
C ASN A 210 5.82 21.97 16.69
N TYR A 211 6.06 21.49 17.91
CA TYR A 211 7.27 21.78 18.69
C TYR A 211 8.49 20.95 18.25
N TYR A 212 8.30 19.65 18.02
CA TYR A 212 9.40 18.75 17.64
C TYR A 212 9.56 18.63 16.12
N TRP A 213 8.46 18.68 15.36
CA TRP A 213 8.49 18.38 13.92
C TRP A 213 8.21 19.58 13.03
N GLY A 214 7.85 20.74 13.58
CA GLY A 214 7.58 21.96 12.80
C GLY A 214 6.39 21.84 11.83
N VAL A 215 5.47 20.90 12.06
CA VAL A 215 4.28 20.67 11.23
C VAL A 215 3.29 21.81 11.44
N GLY A 216 2.71 22.31 10.35
CA GLY A 216 1.71 23.37 10.37
C GLY A 216 1.25 23.76 8.96
N PHE A 217 0.16 24.50 8.87
CA PHE A 217 -0.42 24.92 7.60
C PHE A 217 0.60 25.69 6.75
N LEU A 218 0.94 25.14 5.58
CA LEU A 218 1.90 25.69 4.59
C LEU A 218 3.31 25.98 5.09
N ARG A 219 3.68 25.60 6.32
CA ARG A 219 4.99 25.92 6.92
C ARG A 219 6.18 25.30 6.18
N TYR A 220 5.93 24.26 5.39
CA TYR A 220 6.94 23.48 4.72
C TYR A 220 7.26 23.95 3.29
N PHE A 221 6.51 24.90 2.72
CA PHE A 221 6.81 25.50 1.42
C PHE A 221 8.01 26.44 1.52
N ARG A 222 9.21 25.87 1.49
CA ARG A 222 10.49 26.60 1.41
C ARG A 222 11.24 26.17 0.15
N PHE A 223 12.00 27.09 -0.44
CA PHE A 223 12.81 26.79 -1.64
C PHE A 223 13.81 25.66 -1.41
N GLU A 224 14.34 25.53 -0.20
CA GLU A 224 15.26 24.45 0.21
C GLU A 224 14.64 23.05 0.09
N GLN A 225 13.31 22.94 0.12
CA GLN A 225 12.57 21.68 0.06
C GLN A 225 12.24 21.24 -1.38
N LEU A 226 12.56 22.05 -2.39
CA LEU A 226 12.24 21.77 -3.80
C LEU A 226 12.72 20.38 -4.28
N PRO A 227 13.91 19.87 -3.91
CA PRO A 227 14.32 18.52 -4.28
C PRO A 227 13.38 17.43 -3.74
N ASN A 228 12.86 17.59 -2.52
CA ASN A 228 11.93 16.63 -1.92
C ASN A 228 10.56 16.64 -2.61
N PHE A 229 10.10 17.82 -3.05
CA PHE A 229 8.91 17.94 -3.90
C PHE A 229 9.08 17.27 -5.26
N LEU A 230 10.25 17.37 -5.89
CA LEU A 230 10.52 16.69 -7.15
C LEU A 230 10.47 15.17 -6.98
N LEU A 231 11.02 14.65 -5.88
CA LEU A 231 10.98 13.22 -5.56
C LEU A 231 9.55 12.72 -5.26
N ALA A 232 8.71 13.52 -4.61
CA ALA A 232 7.31 13.20 -4.33
C ALA A 232 6.36 13.45 -5.53
N SER A 233 6.80 14.24 -6.52
CA SER A 233 5.96 14.71 -7.63
C SER A 233 5.27 13.60 -8.44
N PRO A 234 5.86 12.41 -8.69
CA PRO A 234 5.19 11.40 -9.51
C PRO A 234 3.99 10.78 -8.81
N ILE A 235 4.09 10.52 -7.50
CA ILE A 235 2.97 10.01 -6.68
C ILE A 235 1.88 11.07 -6.53
N LEU A 236 2.25 12.33 -6.28
CA LEU A 236 1.31 13.45 -6.21
C LEU A 236 0.58 13.66 -7.54
N SER A 237 1.32 13.59 -8.66
CA SER A 237 0.76 13.72 -10.00
C SER A 237 -0.18 12.56 -10.33
N LEU A 238 0.20 11.31 -10.02
CA LEU A 238 -0.66 10.14 -10.22
C LEU A 238 -1.96 10.25 -9.41
N ALA A 239 -1.88 10.66 -8.14
CA ALA A 239 -3.05 10.87 -7.30
C ALA A 239 -3.97 11.98 -7.88
N PHE A 240 -3.39 13.10 -8.31
CA PHE A 240 -4.13 14.19 -8.92
C PHE A 240 -4.83 13.75 -10.23
N PHE A 241 -4.09 13.13 -11.15
CA PHE A 241 -4.66 12.65 -12.41
C PHE A 241 -5.71 11.56 -12.21
N SER A 242 -5.51 10.69 -11.22
CA SER A 242 -6.48 9.67 -10.80
C SER A 242 -7.82 10.29 -10.40
N ILE A 243 -7.79 11.33 -9.54
CA ILE A 243 -8.98 12.06 -9.08
C ILE A 243 -9.66 12.80 -10.24
N VAL A 244 -8.88 13.55 -11.04
CA VAL A 244 -9.42 14.33 -12.16
C VAL A 244 -10.03 13.44 -13.23
N HIS A 245 -9.38 12.32 -13.58
CA HIS A 245 -9.89 11.37 -14.57
C HIS A 245 -11.22 10.75 -14.10
N TYR A 246 -11.30 10.34 -12.83
CA TYR A 246 -12.52 9.79 -12.28
C TYR A 246 -13.65 10.84 -12.24
N GLY A 247 -13.34 12.06 -11.78
CA GLY A 247 -14.29 13.18 -11.75
C GLY A 247 -14.84 13.57 -13.12
N LYS A 248 -13.99 13.60 -14.16
CA LYS A 248 -14.44 13.83 -15.54
C LYS A 248 -15.29 12.70 -16.09
N SER A 249 -15.03 11.46 -15.67
CA SER A 249 -15.76 10.28 -16.16
C SER A 249 -17.15 10.15 -15.51
N ARG A 250 -17.30 10.50 -14.22
CA ARG A 250 -18.55 10.35 -13.45
C ARG A 250 -18.83 11.58 -12.57
N PRO A 251 -19.07 12.77 -13.16
CA PRO A 251 -19.19 14.02 -12.39
C PRO A 251 -20.38 14.02 -11.43
N LYS A 252 -21.55 13.56 -11.88
CA LYS A 252 -22.78 13.50 -11.04
C LYS A 252 -22.59 12.60 -9.82
N LEU A 253 -21.81 11.54 -9.95
CA LEU A 253 -21.61 10.57 -8.89
C LEU A 253 -20.58 11.06 -7.86
N LEU A 254 -19.55 11.78 -8.32
CA LEU A 254 -18.58 12.44 -7.43
C LEU A 254 -19.21 13.63 -6.68
N LEU A 255 -19.99 14.47 -7.36
CA LEU A 255 -20.71 15.60 -6.75
C LEU A 255 -21.78 15.16 -5.75
N SER A 256 -22.43 14.02 -6.00
CA SER A 256 -23.40 13.44 -5.07
C SER A 256 -22.75 12.55 -4.01
N VAL A 257 -21.42 12.49 -3.91
CA VAL A 257 -20.71 11.64 -2.91
C VAL A 257 -21.21 10.17 -2.98
N GLY A 258 -21.60 9.70 -4.17
CA GLY A 258 -22.15 8.36 -4.40
C GLY A 258 -23.67 8.21 -4.21
N PHE A 259 -24.42 9.22 -3.74
CA PHE A 259 -25.86 9.09 -3.49
C PHE A 259 -26.70 8.93 -4.78
N GLN A 260 -26.25 9.47 -5.91
CA GLN A 260 -26.93 9.34 -7.21
C GLN A 260 -26.36 8.18 -8.06
N ALA A 261 -26.06 7.04 -7.44
CA ALA A 261 -25.67 5.82 -8.17
C ALA A 261 -26.79 5.35 -9.12
N THR A 262 -26.40 4.92 -10.33
CA THR A 262 -27.37 4.43 -11.33
C THR A 262 -28.02 3.13 -10.86
N ALA A 263 -29.18 2.78 -11.42
CA ALA A 263 -29.88 1.54 -11.04
C ALA A 263 -29.01 0.29 -11.27
N GLU A 264 -28.16 0.28 -12.31
CA GLU A 264 -27.19 -0.78 -12.59
C GLU A 264 -26.12 -0.92 -11.49
N ASP A 265 -25.62 0.23 -10.98
CA ASP A 265 -24.65 0.27 -9.89
C ASP A 265 -25.25 -0.24 -8.57
N ARG A 266 -26.50 0.14 -8.29
CA ARG A 266 -27.25 -0.33 -7.10
C ARG A 266 -27.51 -1.83 -7.13
N ASN A 267 -27.89 -2.37 -8.28
CA ASN A 267 -28.10 -3.81 -8.47
C ASN A 267 -26.79 -4.59 -8.36
N SER A 268 -25.70 -4.04 -8.91
CA SER A 268 -24.35 -4.58 -8.74
C SER A 268 -23.91 -4.61 -7.27
N ALA A 269 -24.27 -3.59 -6.49
CA ALA A 269 -23.93 -3.52 -5.07
C ALA A 269 -24.74 -4.54 -4.27
N ALA A 270 -26.05 -4.64 -4.55
CA ALA A 270 -26.93 -5.63 -3.93
C ALA A 270 -26.44 -7.07 -4.18
N MET A 271 -25.92 -7.36 -5.38
CA MET A 271 -25.31 -8.66 -5.70
C MET A 271 -24.04 -8.96 -4.89
N LEU A 272 -23.23 -7.94 -4.56
CA LEU A 272 -22.00 -8.10 -3.77
C LEU A 272 -22.28 -8.28 -2.26
N TYR A 273 -23.28 -7.57 -1.71
CA TYR A 273 -23.60 -7.61 -0.28
C TYR A 273 -24.65 -8.66 0.10
N PHE A 274 -25.52 -9.06 -0.84
CA PHE A 274 -26.62 -10.01 -0.61
C PHE A 274 -26.72 -11.06 -1.72
N PRO A 275 -25.79 -12.02 -1.80
CA PRO A 275 -25.81 -13.06 -2.84
C PRO A 275 -27.05 -13.98 -2.76
N GLU A 276 -27.71 -14.09 -1.61
CA GLU A 276 -28.86 -14.98 -1.39
C GLU A 276 -30.24 -14.40 -1.75
N ARG A 277 -30.37 -13.09 -2.03
CA ARG A 277 -31.67 -12.45 -2.29
C ARG A 277 -31.89 -12.12 -3.77
N VAL A 278 -31.79 -13.11 -4.66
CA VAL A 278 -32.24 -12.94 -6.05
C VAL A 278 -33.64 -13.54 -6.21
N PRO A 279 -34.68 -12.74 -6.50
CA PRO A 279 -35.97 -13.26 -6.97
C PRO A 279 -35.75 -13.99 -8.30
N ARG A 280 -36.23 -15.23 -8.42
CA ARG A 280 -36.15 -16.12 -9.60
C ARG A 280 -36.78 -15.56 -10.90
N SER A 281 -37.21 -14.30 -10.97
CA SER A 281 -38.06 -13.79 -12.06
C SER A 281 -37.32 -13.15 -13.23
N SER A 282 -36.00 -13.03 -13.23
CA SER A 282 -35.25 -12.36 -14.31
C SER A 282 -34.22 -13.22 -15.04
N MET A 283 -34.44 -14.55 -15.14
CA MET A 283 -33.72 -15.35 -16.13
C MET A 283 -34.47 -15.36 -17.47
N PRO A 284 -33.83 -15.01 -18.61
CA PRO A 284 -34.42 -15.25 -19.91
C PRO A 284 -34.55 -16.77 -20.09
N ARG A 285 -35.79 -17.26 -20.26
CA ARG A 285 -36.02 -18.64 -20.71
C ARG A 285 -35.45 -18.74 -22.12
N HIS A 286 -34.27 -19.35 -22.26
CA HIS A 286 -33.91 -19.97 -23.51
C HIS A 286 -34.82 -21.18 -23.70
N THR A 287 -35.81 -21.04 -24.58
CA THR A 287 -36.63 -22.14 -25.10
C THR A 287 -35.69 -23.10 -25.82
N VAL A 288 -35.32 -24.19 -25.17
CA VAL A 288 -34.70 -25.35 -25.84
C VAL A 288 -35.82 -26.07 -26.57
N ALA A 289 -35.97 -25.81 -27.87
CA ALA A 289 -36.76 -26.65 -28.74
C ALA A 289 -36.00 -27.97 -28.94
N SER A 290 -36.45 -29.02 -28.26
CA SER A 290 -36.01 -30.39 -28.49
C SER A 290 -36.52 -30.84 -29.87
N SER A 291 -35.61 -31.29 -30.74
CA SER A 291 -35.94 -31.84 -32.05
C SER A 291 -35.87 -33.36 -32.00
N SER A 292 -37.01 -34.02 -32.13
CA SER A 292 -37.10 -35.43 -32.53
C SER A 292 -38.48 -35.69 -33.13
N GLY A 293 -38.54 -35.96 -34.43
CA GLY A 293 -39.75 -36.43 -35.11
C GLY A 293 -39.72 -36.20 -36.62
N LEU A 294 -39.57 -37.28 -37.37
CA LEU A 294 -39.62 -37.33 -38.83
C LEU A 294 -40.96 -36.85 -39.44
N GLN A 295 -40.86 -36.53 -40.74
CA GLN A 295 -41.83 -36.79 -41.82
C GLN A 295 -42.69 -35.59 -42.29
N GLY A 296 -42.59 -35.27 -43.60
CA GLY A 296 -43.57 -34.45 -44.30
C GLY A 296 -43.01 -33.50 -45.36
N ASN A 297 -42.87 -33.98 -46.59
CA ASN A 297 -42.66 -33.20 -47.81
C ASN A 297 -43.75 -32.14 -48.02
N GLN A 298 -43.41 -30.97 -48.58
CA GLN A 298 -43.98 -30.37 -49.81
C GLN A 298 -43.82 -28.83 -49.85
N ASN A 299 -43.20 -28.36 -50.95
CA ASN A 299 -43.51 -27.14 -51.71
C ASN A 299 -43.67 -25.80 -50.96
N LEU A 300 -42.77 -24.83 -51.21
CA LEU A 300 -43.01 -23.81 -52.25
C LEU A 300 -41.83 -22.83 -52.39
N ARG A 301 -41.37 -22.74 -53.64
CA ARG A 301 -40.55 -21.68 -54.24
C ARG A 301 -41.05 -20.27 -53.87
N ARG A 302 -40.12 -19.37 -53.51
CA ARG A 302 -40.04 -18.04 -54.17
C ARG A 302 -38.67 -17.36 -54.01
N LYS A 303 -38.02 -17.16 -55.16
CA LYS A 303 -37.12 -16.06 -55.58
C LYS A 303 -35.92 -15.71 -54.69
N LYS A 304 -34.68 -16.05 -55.07
CA LYS A 304 -33.85 -15.48 -56.18
C LYS A 304 -33.28 -14.10 -55.85
N GLN A 305 -31.98 -14.11 -55.53
CA GLN A 305 -30.92 -13.15 -55.87
C GLN A 305 -31.31 -11.67 -56.08
N ILE A 306 -30.82 -10.81 -55.19
CA ILE A 306 -30.36 -9.46 -55.54
C ILE A 306 -29.00 -9.22 -54.86
N ILE A 307 -27.95 -9.30 -55.68
CA ILE A 307 -26.81 -8.38 -55.86
C ILE A 307 -26.03 -7.94 -54.61
N GLY A 308 -24.72 -8.18 -54.67
CA GLY A 308 -23.75 -7.95 -53.61
C GLY A 308 -23.44 -6.50 -53.25
N GLN A 309 -22.93 -6.37 -52.03
CA GLN A 309 -22.13 -5.25 -51.55
C GLN A 309 -21.11 -5.79 -50.54
N ASN A 310 -19.89 -5.26 -50.63
CA ASN A 310 -18.68 -5.59 -49.86
C ASN A 310 -18.92 -5.82 -48.35
N PRO A 311 -18.15 -6.70 -47.67
CA PRO A 311 -18.19 -6.77 -46.21
C PRO A 311 -17.41 -5.60 -45.63
N ALA A 312 -18.06 -4.44 -45.56
CA ALA A 312 -17.63 -3.36 -44.69
C ALA A 312 -17.88 -3.78 -43.22
N LYS A 313 -16.80 -3.76 -42.42
CA LYS A 313 -16.78 -3.61 -40.96
C LYS A 313 -18.09 -3.96 -40.24
N LEU A 314 -18.25 -5.22 -39.84
CA LEU A 314 -19.10 -5.54 -38.69
C LEU A 314 -18.19 -5.49 -37.46
N SER A 315 -18.14 -4.31 -36.83
CA SER A 315 -17.60 -4.17 -35.49
C SER A 315 -18.33 -5.14 -34.58
N VAL A 316 -17.61 -6.15 -34.09
CA VAL A 316 -17.97 -6.85 -32.87
C VAL A 316 -17.91 -5.80 -31.76
N GLU A 317 -19.03 -5.12 -31.55
CA GLU A 317 -19.28 -4.45 -30.28
C GLU A 317 -19.38 -5.56 -29.24
N ASP A 318 -18.23 -5.88 -28.67
CA ASP A 318 -18.15 -6.54 -27.39
C ASP A 318 -18.91 -5.65 -26.41
N LYS A 319 -20.15 -6.03 -26.07
CA LYS A 319 -20.92 -5.43 -24.98
C LYS A 319 -20.23 -5.79 -23.68
N THR A 320 -19.07 -5.18 -23.43
CA THR A 320 -18.44 -5.12 -22.12
C THR A 320 -19.43 -4.48 -21.18
N PHE A 321 -19.88 -5.25 -20.20
CA PHE A 321 -20.75 -4.85 -19.10
C PHE A 321 -20.45 -3.39 -18.69
N SER A 322 -21.45 -2.53 -18.80
CA SER A 322 -21.45 -1.15 -18.28
C SER A 322 -20.85 -1.15 -16.86
N GLY A 323 -19.60 -0.68 -16.70
CA GLY A 323 -18.97 -0.47 -15.39
C GLY A 323 -17.93 -1.50 -14.90
N SER A 324 -17.25 -2.26 -15.78
CA SER A 324 -16.04 -3.00 -15.38
C SER A 324 -14.79 -2.10 -15.39
N GLY A 325 -13.90 -2.27 -14.41
CA GLY A 325 -12.61 -1.55 -14.29
C GLY A 325 -12.64 -0.26 -13.48
N TYR A 326 -11.65 0.61 -13.71
CA TYR A 326 -11.39 1.82 -12.90
C TYR A 326 -12.53 2.85 -12.88
N SER A 327 -13.43 2.82 -13.88
CA SER A 327 -14.61 3.71 -13.97
C SER A 327 -15.83 3.20 -13.19
N SER A 328 -15.69 2.14 -12.41
CA SER A 328 -16.78 1.58 -11.61
C SER A 328 -17.25 2.51 -10.50
N ALA A 329 -18.54 2.49 -10.17
CA ALA A 329 -19.12 3.28 -9.07
C ALA A 329 -18.55 2.89 -7.70
N PHE A 330 -18.09 1.66 -7.53
CA PHE A 330 -17.49 1.15 -6.28
C PHE A 330 -16.16 1.82 -5.93
N VAL A 331 -15.52 2.50 -6.88
CA VAL A 331 -14.22 3.17 -6.69
C VAL A 331 -14.37 4.50 -5.92
N ILE A 332 -15.57 5.06 -5.80
CA ILE A 332 -15.82 6.41 -5.24
C ILE A 332 -15.34 6.62 -3.82
N PRO A 333 -15.67 5.75 -2.84
CA PRO A 333 -15.25 5.98 -1.47
C PRO A 333 -13.73 6.09 -1.38
N PHE A 334 -13.01 5.30 -2.18
CA PHE A 334 -11.57 5.32 -2.25
C PHE A 334 -11.01 6.58 -2.92
N ILE A 335 -11.68 7.11 -3.96
CA ILE A 335 -11.28 8.38 -4.61
C ILE A 335 -11.51 9.57 -3.68
N LEU A 336 -12.63 9.61 -2.95
CA LEU A 336 -12.89 10.66 -1.97
C LEU A 336 -11.88 10.61 -0.82
N HIS A 337 -11.59 9.40 -0.32
CA HIS A 337 -10.55 9.21 0.70
C HIS A 337 -9.17 9.62 0.20
N MET A 338 -8.79 9.26 -1.04
CA MET A 338 -7.53 9.68 -1.63
C MET A 338 -7.46 11.20 -1.85
N GLY A 339 -8.58 11.84 -2.19
CA GLY A 339 -8.69 13.30 -2.27
C GLY A 339 -8.47 13.99 -0.93
N PHE A 340 -9.08 13.46 0.14
CA PHE A 340 -8.83 13.94 1.50
C PHE A 340 -7.36 13.77 1.88
N MET A 341 -6.78 12.59 1.66
CA MET A 341 -5.37 12.33 1.96
C MET A 341 -4.42 13.21 1.15
N ALA A 342 -4.71 13.45 -0.13
CA ALA A 342 -3.93 14.36 -0.98
C ALA A 342 -4.00 15.80 -0.48
N ALA A 343 -5.18 16.28 -0.05
CA ALA A 343 -5.32 17.60 0.55
C ALA A 343 -4.51 17.72 1.85
N THR A 344 -4.59 16.74 2.74
CA THR A 344 -3.78 16.72 3.96
C THR A 344 -2.28 16.71 3.64
N ALA A 345 -1.87 15.92 2.65
CA ALA A 345 -0.48 15.84 2.19
C ALA A 345 0.04 17.17 1.64
N ILE A 346 -0.79 17.93 0.92
CA ILE A 346 -0.40 19.20 0.31
C ILE A 346 -0.42 20.35 1.32
N PHE A 347 -1.38 20.40 2.24
CA PHE A 347 -1.58 21.59 3.07
C PHE A 347 -0.95 21.51 4.46
N VAL A 348 -0.80 20.31 5.01
CA VAL A 348 -0.49 20.12 6.44
C VAL A 348 0.78 19.30 6.65
N MET A 349 0.99 18.26 5.85
CA MET A 349 2.06 17.28 6.07
C MET A 349 3.36 17.67 5.37
N HIS A 350 4.49 17.24 5.93
CA HIS A 350 5.78 17.33 5.26
C HIS A 350 5.82 16.47 3.99
N VAL A 351 6.38 17.02 2.92
CA VAL A 351 6.51 16.36 1.60
C VAL A 351 7.25 15.02 1.66
N GLN A 352 8.18 14.92 2.61
CA GLN A 352 8.94 13.71 2.97
C GLN A 352 8.03 12.53 3.35
N VAL A 353 6.96 12.81 4.10
CA VAL A 353 5.97 11.80 4.52
C VAL A 353 4.87 11.61 3.47
N ALA A 354 4.63 12.60 2.61
CA ALA A 354 3.55 12.59 1.62
C ALA A 354 3.60 11.41 0.65
N THR A 355 4.78 11.06 0.14
CA THR A 355 4.96 9.94 -0.79
C THR A 355 4.50 8.62 -0.16
N ARG A 356 4.80 8.41 1.12
CA ARG A 356 4.48 7.19 1.89
C ARG A 356 3.02 7.10 2.26
N PHE A 357 2.48 8.24 2.66
CA PHE A 357 1.09 8.38 3.04
C PHE A 357 0.16 8.12 1.85
N LEU A 358 0.42 8.74 0.70
CA LEU A 358 -0.40 8.57 -0.50
C LEU A 358 -0.26 7.19 -1.13
N SER A 359 0.93 6.62 -1.04
CA SER A 359 1.25 5.25 -1.47
C SER A 359 0.43 4.16 -0.78
N ALA A 360 -0.17 4.41 0.38
CA ALA A 360 -1.06 3.45 1.02
C ALA A 360 -2.41 3.31 0.29
N SER A 361 -2.72 4.19 -0.67
CA SER A 361 -4.03 4.28 -1.31
C SER A 361 -4.19 3.29 -2.48
N PRO A 362 -5.17 2.36 -2.44
CA PRO A 362 -5.46 1.45 -3.55
C PRO A 362 -5.72 2.13 -4.91
N PRO A 363 -6.46 3.27 -5.01
CA PRO A 363 -6.78 3.88 -6.29
C PRO A 363 -5.56 4.37 -7.08
N LEU A 364 -4.45 4.66 -6.40
CA LEU A 364 -3.21 5.04 -7.05
C LEU A 364 -2.72 3.92 -7.97
N TYR A 365 -2.73 2.68 -7.46
CA TYR A 365 -2.33 1.49 -8.22
C TYR A 365 -3.38 1.06 -9.23
N TRP A 366 -4.68 1.23 -8.93
CA TRP A 366 -5.75 0.96 -9.88
C TRP A 366 -5.64 1.89 -11.10
N PHE A 367 -5.38 3.17 -10.87
CA PHE A 367 -5.18 4.14 -11.94
C PHE A 367 -3.90 3.86 -12.73
N ALA A 368 -2.79 3.54 -12.05
CA ALA A 368 -1.54 3.16 -12.71
C ALA A 368 -1.73 1.93 -13.61
N SER A 369 -2.43 0.90 -13.15
CA SER A 369 -2.82 -0.27 -13.95
C SER A 369 -3.66 0.12 -15.17
N TYR A 370 -4.66 1.00 -14.99
CA TYR A 370 -5.49 1.50 -16.08
C TYR A 370 -4.68 2.26 -17.15
N VAL A 371 -3.71 3.08 -16.74
CA VAL A 371 -2.80 3.82 -17.64
C VAL A 371 -1.92 2.85 -18.45
N MET A 372 -1.48 1.75 -17.86
CA MET A 372 -0.62 0.76 -18.54
C MET A 372 -1.32 -0.02 -19.65
N VAL A 373 -2.63 -0.25 -19.53
CA VAL A 373 -3.41 -1.06 -20.47
C VAL A 373 -3.95 -0.25 -21.65
N ASN A 374 -3.98 1.08 -21.54
CA ASN A 374 -4.53 1.98 -22.56
C ASN A 374 -3.43 2.78 -23.30
N PRO A 375 -2.55 2.11 -24.09
CA PRO A 375 -1.41 2.76 -24.74
C PRO A 375 -1.83 3.79 -25.79
N GLY A 376 -3.04 3.72 -26.34
CA GLY A 376 -3.54 4.71 -27.31
C GLY A 376 -3.61 6.13 -26.74
N ARG A 377 -3.97 6.28 -25.46
CA ARG A 377 -4.13 7.57 -24.79
C ARG A 377 -2.92 7.96 -23.95
N PHE A 378 -2.16 6.98 -23.44
CA PHE A 378 -1.03 7.18 -22.54
C PHE A 378 0.25 6.48 -23.04
N LYS A 379 0.65 6.73 -24.30
CA LYS A 379 1.89 6.18 -24.85
C LYS A 379 3.07 6.48 -23.92
N ARG A 380 3.84 5.43 -23.57
CA ARG A 380 5.07 5.46 -22.74
C ARG A 380 4.91 5.73 -21.23
N TRP A 381 3.73 6.10 -20.73
CA TRP A 381 3.53 6.37 -19.30
C TRP A 381 3.71 5.15 -18.41
N GLY A 382 3.30 3.96 -18.88
CA GLY A 382 3.53 2.72 -18.14
C GLY A 382 5.02 2.42 -17.90
N TYR A 383 5.88 2.68 -18.90
CA TYR A 383 7.33 2.53 -18.75
C TYR A 383 7.90 3.55 -17.76
N ILE A 384 7.40 4.79 -17.77
CA ILE A 384 7.83 5.83 -16.83
C ILE A 384 7.48 5.44 -15.39
N ILE A 385 6.27 4.92 -15.14
CA ILE A 385 5.84 4.47 -13.81
C ILE A 385 6.77 3.36 -13.30
N TRP A 386 7.06 2.35 -14.14
CA TRP A 386 7.99 1.27 -13.76
C TRP A 386 9.42 1.76 -13.55
N ALA A 387 9.94 2.59 -14.45
CA ALA A 387 11.28 3.15 -14.32
C ALA A 387 11.41 3.97 -13.02
N TYR A 388 10.39 4.76 -12.68
CA TYR A 388 10.33 5.49 -11.42
C TYR A 388 10.30 4.55 -10.21
N SER A 389 9.44 3.53 -10.21
CA SER A 389 9.39 2.53 -9.14
C SER A 389 10.74 1.85 -8.90
N VAL A 390 11.40 1.40 -9.97
CA VAL A 390 12.71 0.75 -9.90
C VAL A 390 13.78 1.73 -9.41
N ALA A 391 13.83 2.93 -9.99
CA ALA A 391 14.79 3.96 -9.59
C ALA A 391 14.63 4.34 -8.12
N TYR A 392 13.38 4.47 -7.64
CA TYR A 392 13.10 4.82 -6.25
C TYR A 392 13.47 3.68 -5.29
N ILE A 393 13.24 2.41 -5.64
CA ILE A 393 13.70 1.27 -4.84
C ILE A 393 15.23 1.24 -4.76
N LEU A 394 15.93 1.42 -5.89
CA LEU A 394 17.40 1.39 -5.92
C LEU A 394 18.00 2.58 -5.16
N LEU A 395 17.55 3.80 -5.49
CA LEU A 395 18.06 5.02 -4.86
C LEU A 395 17.66 5.09 -3.38
N GLY A 396 16.43 4.69 -3.06
CA GLY A 396 15.98 4.61 -1.68
C GLY A 396 16.78 3.60 -0.88
N SER A 397 16.96 2.39 -1.40
CA SER A 397 17.73 1.35 -0.70
C SER A 397 19.16 1.78 -0.46
N LEU A 398 19.76 2.54 -1.36
CA LEU A 398 21.08 3.14 -1.18
C LEU A 398 21.07 4.24 -0.11
N LEU A 399 20.22 5.26 -0.26
CA LEU A 399 20.27 6.46 0.57
C LEU A 399 19.73 6.21 1.98
N PHE A 400 18.57 5.56 2.08
CA PHE A 400 17.89 5.36 3.35
C PHE A 400 18.63 4.38 4.27
N SER A 401 19.22 3.31 3.72
CA SER A 401 19.98 2.33 4.51
C SER A 401 21.30 2.87 5.07
N ASN A 402 21.82 3.94 4.46
CA ASN A 402 23.08 4.58 4.80
C ASN A 402 22.90 5.98 5.41
N PHE A 403 21.71 6.31 5.95
CA PHE A 403 21.41 7.58 6.64
C PHE A 403 21.56 8.85 5.80
N TYR A 404 21.54 8.72 4.48
CA TYR A 404 21.46 9.89 3.63
C TYR A 404 20.03 10.43 3.64
N PRO A 405 19.85 11.76 3.53
CA PRO A 405 18.53 12.36 3.44
C PRO A 405 17.80 11.79 2.22
N PHE A 406 16.71 11.07 2.49
CA PHE A 406 15.85 10.46 1.49
C PHE A 406 14.41 10.63 1.94
N THR A 407 13.56 11.10 1.01
CA THR A 407 12.20 11.64 1.28
C THR A 407 11.49 10.97 2.42
#